data_AF-A0A386WGS9-F1
#
_entry.id   AF-A0A386WGS9-F1
#
_cell.length_a   1.000
_cell.length_b   1.000
_cell.length_c   1.000
_cell.angle_alpha   90.00
_cell.angle_beta   90.00
_cell.angle_gamma   90.00
#
_symmetry.space_group_name_H-M   'P 1'
#
loop_
_entity.id
_entity.type
_entity.pdbx_description
1 polymer ?
#
loop_
_entity_poly.entity_id
_entity_poly.type
_entity_poly.pdbx_seq_one_letter_code
_entity_poly.pdbx_strand_id
1 'polypeptide(L)'
;MPGQARRWADLRVQVAYRCRRLNTGHMVEADQRHDTREALGPHALMLFFVSEAPAEPHGYLLHTAYRLWLASPESEDLPRLLADLAEVVRTNIARAASAGRRWHPLGPDASMVNGGDMSPPPGATYVGVGVSTLDSDQGRWQQVARTLRDGSGGRYLSAFDLKGQCYVLLTDGTALHLDRDPQARIGVDGIRCTKTLDPDRPAYWHNPHANLTEQGDDATRELWRRLGMLHHTLTSHLHGGRPA
;
A
#
# COMPACT_ATOMS: atom_id res chain seq x y z
N MET A 1 -21.23 16.79 -2.77
CA MET A 1 -21.64 16.66 -4.19
C MET A 1 -21.59 15.19 -4.60
N PRO A 2 -22.67 14.60 -5.14
CA PRO A 2 -22.74 13.17 -5.50
C PRO A 2 -21.60 12.66 -6.40
N GLY A 3 -21.09 13.51 -7.31
CA GLY A 3 -19.98 13.17 -8.21
C GLY A 3 -18.65 12.90 -7.49
N GLN A 4 -18.37 13.59 -6.38
CA GLN A 4 -17.15 13.39 -5.61
C GLN A 4 -17.18 12.06 -4.85
N ALA A 5 -18.34 11.67 -4.31
CA ALA A 5 -18.51 10.39 -3.62
C ALA A 5 -18.32 9.21 -4.57
N ARG A 6 -18.86 9.30 -5.79
CA ARG A 6 -18.66 8.32 -6.86
C ARG A 6 -17.19 8.21 -7.27
N ARG A 7 -16.51 9.35 -7.48
CA ARG A 7 -15.07 9.37 -7.81
C ARG A 7 -14.23 8.66 -6.75
N TRP A 8 -14.49 8.89 -5.47
CA TRP A 8 -13.76 8.21 -4.39
C TRP A 8 -14.09 6.74 -4.27
N ALA A 9 -15.36 6.33 -4.46
CA ALA A 9 -15.72 4.92 -4.46
C ALA A 9 -14.96 4.15 -5.56
N ASP A 10 -14.94 4.71 -6.77
CA ASP A 10 -14.17 4.18 -7.90
C ASP A 10 -12.66 4.13 -7.59
N LEU A 11 -12.09 5.22 -7.08
CA LEU A 11 -10.67 5.28 -6.74
C LEU A 11 -10.26 4.24 -5.69
N ARG A 12 -11.10 3.99 -4.68
CA ARG A 12 -10.85 2.92 -3.68
C ARG A 12 -10.79 1.55 -4.35
N VAL A 13 -11.67 1.27 -5.32
CA VAL A 13 -11.66 0.02 -6.09
C VAL A 13 -10.40 -0.09 -6.95
N GLN A 14 -10.02 0.98 -7.66
CA GLN A 14 -8.80 0.99 -8.46
C GLN A 14 -7.54 0.78 -7.61
N VAL A 15 -7.45 1.46 -6.45
CA VAL A 15 -6.37 1.28 -5.47
C VAL A 15 -6.33 -0.17 -4.98
N ALA A 16 -7.48 -0.75 -4.61
CA ALA A 16 -7.56 -2.13 -4.18
C ALA A 16 -7.02 -3.09 -5.26
N TYR A 17 -7.40 -2.88 -6.52
CA TYR A 17 -6.88 -3.67 -7.64
C TYR A 17 -5.36 -3.51 -7.83
N ARG A 18 -4.83 -2.28 -7.75
CA ARG A 18 -3.39 -2.01 -7.85
C ARG A 18 -2.62 -2.69 -6.72
N CYS A 19 -3.13 -2.65 -5.49
CA CYS A 19 -2.54 -3.33 -4.35
C CYS A 19 -2.45 -4.84 -4.56
N ARG A 20 -3.53 -5.51 -5.00
CA ARG A 20 -3.50 -6.96 -5.26
C ARG A 20 -2.50 -7.34 -6.35
N ARG A 21 -2.47 -6.57 -7.44
CA ARG A 21 -1.55 -6.82 -8.55
C ARG A 21 -0.10 -6.67 -8.10
N LEU A 22 0.20 -5.63 -7.32
CA LEU A 22 1.53 -5.43 -6.77
C LEU A 22 1.91 -6.52 -5.77
N ASN A 23 1.03 -6.87 -4.83
CA ASN A 23 1.30 -7.93 -3.85
C ASN A 23 1.57 -9.28 -4.52
N THR A 24 0.81 -9.62 -5.55
CA THR A 24 1.05 -10.84 -6.35
C THR A 24 2.39 -10.78 -7.07
N GLY A 25 2.73 -9.64 -7.70
CA GLY A 25 4.02 -9.45 -8.37
C GLY A 25 5.20 -9.50 -7.38
N HIS A 26 5.08 -8.82 -6.24
CA HIS A 26 6.07 -8.84 -5.15
C HIS A 26 6.33 -10.27 -4.67
N MET A 27 5.28 -11.07 -4.49
CA MET A 27 5.43 -12.45 -4.09
C MET A 27 6.15 -13.32 -5.13
N VAL A 28 5.83 -13.17 -6.42
CA VAL A 28 6.52 -13.89 -7.51
C VAL A 28 8.00 -13.51 -7.54
N GLU A 29 8.31 -12.21 -7.45
CA GLU A 29 9.67 -11.69 -7.44
C GLU A 29 10.45 -12.12 -6.19
N ALA A 30 9.79 -12.19 -5.04
CA ALA A 30 10.39 -12.64 -3.79
C ALA A 30 10.68 -14.14 -3.80
N ASP A 31 9.79 -14.96 -4.36
CA ASP A 31 9.98 -16.40 -4.56
C ASP A 31 11.16 -16.68 -5.52
N GLN A 32 11.20 -15.98 -6.66
CA GLN A 32 12.28 -16.16 -7.66
C GLN A 32 13.66 -15.78 -7.11
N ARG A 33 13.75 -14.76 -6.25
CA ARG A 33 15.00 -14.29 -5.64
C ARG A 33 15.30 -14.93 -4.29
N HIS A 34 14.48 -15.86 -3.82
CA HIS A 34 14.66 -16.53 -2.53
C HIS A 34 16.04 -17.20 -2.44
N ASP A 35 16.69 -17.12 -1.27
CA ASP A 35 18.06 -17.60 -1.00
C ASP A 35 19.18 -17.03 -1.90
N THR A 36 18.91 -15.93 -2.61
CA THR A 36 19.94 -15.20 -3.36
C THR A 36 20.42 -13.97 -2.61
N ARG A 37 21.53 -13.37 -3.07
CA ARG A 37 21.99 -12.06 -2.56
C ARG A 37 21.00 -10.92 -2.83
N GLU A 38 20.06 -11.13 -3.75
CA GLU A 38 19.03 -10.17 -4.13
C GLU A 38 17.66 -10.54 -3.55
N ALA A 39 17.62 -11.42 -2.54
CA ALA A 39 16.38 -11.80 -1.87
C ALA A 39 15.62 -10.54 -1.43
N LEU A 40 14.30 -10.54 -1.66
CA LEU A 40 13.43 -9.44 -1.28
C LEU A 40 12.90 -9.62 0.14
N GLY A 41 12.72 -8.50 0.83
CA GLY A 41 12.04 -8.46 2.11
C GLY A 41 10.53 -8.74 1.97
N PRO A 42 9.86 -9.07 3.09
CA PRO A 42 8.44 -9.40 3.11
C PRO A 42 7.51 -8.21 2.82
N HIS A 43 8.00 -6.98 2.91
CA HIS A 43 7.17 -5.78 2.85
C HIS A 43 7.48 -4.92 1.63
N ALA A 44 6.51 -4.12 1.21
CA ALA A 44 6.63 -3.14 0.13
C ALA A 44 5.84 -1.87 0.47
N LEU A 45 6.34 -0.69 0.07
CA LEU A 45 5.61 0.58 0.13
C LEU A 45 4.92 0.85 -1.20
N MET A 46 3.74 1.47 -1.15
CA MET A 46 3.02 1.99 -2.31
C MET A 46 2.63 3.45 -2.08
N LEU A 47 2.86 4.30 -3.07
CA LEU A 47 2.38 5.67 -3.11
C LEU A 47 1.42 5.83 -4.29
N PHE A 48 0.26 6.44 -4.02
CA PHE A 48 -0.80 6.62 -5.00
C PHE A 48 -0.94 8.10 -5.35
N PHE A 49 -0.99 8.39 -6.65
CA PHE A 49 -1.22 9.72 -7.18
C PHE A 49 -2.31 9.68 -8.26
N VAL A 50 -3.04 10.77 -8.43
CA VAL A 50 -4.00 10.91 -9.53
C VAL A 50 -3.66 12.12 -10.40
N SER A 51 -3.81 11.99 -11.70
CA SER A 51 -3.80 13.12 -12.63
C SER A 51 -5.14 13.22 -13.35
N GLU A 52 -5.58 14.43 -13.66
CA GLU A 52 -6.75 14.63 -14.51
C GLU A 52 -6.51 14.03 -15.90
N ALA A 53 -7.48 13.29 -16.40
CA ALA A 53 -7.42 12.61 -17.68
C ALA A 53 -8.83 12.56 -18.30
N PRO A 54 -9.29 13.65 -18.94
CA PRO A 54 -10.68 13.78 -19.41
C PRO A 54 -11.12 12.72 -20.43
N ALA A 55 -10.17 12.08 -21.12
CA ALA A 55 -10.43 11.01 -22.08
C ALA A 55 -10.65 9.64 -21.42
N GLU A 56 -10.32 9.48 -20.14
CA GLU A 56 -10.52 8.24 -19.40
C GLU A 56 -11.95 8.13 -18.87
N PRO A 57 -12.51 6.91 -18.72
CA PRO A 57 -13.89 6.71 -18.26
C PRO A 57 -14.25 7.41 -16.94
N HIS A 58 -13.27 7.57 -16.05
CA HIS A 58 -13.45 8.19 -14.73
C HIS A 58 -12.93 9.64 -14.66
N GLY A 59 -12.41 10.18 -15.78
CA GLY A 59 -11.83 11.52 -15.85
C GLY A 59 -10.46 11.68 -15.18
N TYR A 60 -9.84 10.59 -14.73
CA TYR A 60 -8.52 10.60 -14.09
C TYR A 60 -7.73 9.31 -14.36
N LEU A 61 -6.41 9.38 -14.19
CA LEU A 61 -5.52 8.23 -14.15
C LEU A 61 -4.95 8.05 -12.74
N LEU A 62 -4.93 6.80 -12.26
CA LEU A 62 -4.25 6.40 -11.02
C LEU A 62 -2.81 5.94 -11.33
N HIS A 63 -1.84 6.67 -10.80
CA HIS A 63 -0.42 6.36 -10.84
C HIS A 63 0.00 5.69 -9.54
N THR A 64 0.75 4.59 -9.64
CA THR A 64 1.24 3.83 -8.49
C THR A 64 2.76 3.68 -8.56
N ALA A 65 3.45 4.33 -7.63
CA ALA A 65 4.88 4.12 -7.41
C ALA A 65 5.08 3.24 -6.18
N TYR A 66 6.15 2.46 -6.14
CA TYR A 66 6.39 1.53 -5.05
C TYR A 66 7.85 1.37 -4.66
N ARG A 67 8.08 0.84 -3.46
CA ARG A 67 9.39 0.42 -2.99
C ARG A 67 9.37 -1.04 -2.59
N LEU A 68 10.27 -1.82 -3.18
CA LEU A 68 10.68 -3.11 -2.67
C LEU A 68 12.00 -2.96 -1.92
N TRP A 69 12.17 -3.70 -0.82
CA TRP A 69 13.43 -3.78 -0.10
C TRP A 69 14.09 -5.13 -0.32
N LEU A 70 15.42 -5.14 -0.25
CA LEU A 70 16.15 -6.38 -0.05
C LEU A 70 15.85 -6.95 1.35
N ALA A 71 15.97 -8.25 1.50
CA ALA A 71 15.85 -8.93 2.76
C ALA A 71 16.97 -8.46 3.70
N SER A 72 16.59 -7.91 4.84
CA SER A 72 17.48 -7.50 5.91
C SER A 72 16.70 -7.49 7.23
N PRO A 73 17.37 -7.53 8.39
CA PRO A 73 16.68 -7.46 9.69
C PRO A 73 15.75 -6.24 9.81
N GLU A 74 16.10 -5.12 9.16
CA GLU A 74 15.30 -3.89 9.14
C GLU A 74 14.05 -4.00 8.27
N SER A 75 14.07 -4.81 7.20
CA SER A 75 12.93 -4.98 6.30
C SER A 75 11.96 -6.09 6.74
N GLU A 76 12.24 -6.80 7.83
CA GLU A 76 11.36 -7.86 8.38
C GLU A 76 10.28 -7.33 9.33
N ASP A 77 10.55 -6.27 10.08
CA ASP A 77 9.61 -5.69 11.05
C ASP A 77 8.81 -4.53 10.41
N LEU A 78 7.58 -4.80 9.98
CA LEU A 78 6.76 -3.81 9.27
C LEU A 78 6.42 -2.57 10.12
N PRO A 79 5.94 -2.68 11.38
CA PRO A 79 5.75 -1.51 12.23
C PRO A 79 6.99 -0.64 12.39
N ARG A 80 8.16 -1.25 12.61
CA ARG A 80 9.42 -0.52 12.73
C ARG A 80 9.83 0.13 11.41
N LEU A 81 9.75 -0.61 10.31
CA LEU A 81 10.02 -0.10 8.97
C LEU A 81 9.16 1.14 8.64
N LEU A 82 7.88 1.11 8.99
CA LEU A 82 6.97 2.25 8.82
C LEU A 82 7.34 3.45 9.70
N ALA A 83 7.75 3.21 10.95
CA ALA A 83 8.23 4.26 11.84
C ALA A 83 9.49 4.94 11.29
N ASP A 84 10.46 4.14 10.84
CA ASP A 84 11.71 4.62 10.26
C ASP A 84 11.45 5.40 8.97
N LEU A 85 10.54 4.93 8.12
CA LEU A 85 10.11 5.67 6.92
C LEU A 85 9.49 7.03 7.25
N ALA A 86 8.66 7.11 8.29
CA ALA A 86 8.09 8.39 8.72
C ALA A 86 9.18 9.38 9.18
N GLU A 87 10.22 8.91 9.88
CA GLU A 87 11.38 9.74 10.23
C GLU A 87 12.23 10.15 9.02
N VAL A 88 12.47 9.24 8.07
CA VAL A 88 13.17 9.56 6.82
C VAL A 88 12.41 10.64 6.05
N VAL A 89 11.09 10.53 5.95
CA VAL A 89 10.25 11.55 5.31
C VAL A 89 10.38 12.91 6.00
N ARG A 90 10.26 12.96 7.33
CA ARG A 90 10.43 14.21 8.10
C ARG A 90 11.81 14.83 7.85
N THR A 91 12.85 14.02 7.90
CA THR A 91 14.24 14.46 7.68
C THR A 91 14.42 15.02 6.27
N ASN A 92 13.90 14.34 5.24
CA ASN A 92 14.00 14.79 3.86
C ASN A 92 13.25 16.09 3.61
N ILE A 93 12.05 16.24 4.19
CA ILE A 93 11.27 17.48 4.15
C ILE A 93 12.08 18.63 4.79
N ALA A 94 12.58 18.44 6.00
CA ALA A 94 13.35 19.46 6.72
C ALA A 94 14.64 19.84 5.98
N ARG A 95 15.38 18.85 5.47
CA ARG A 95 16.60 19.07 4.68
C ARG A 95 16.30 19.87 3.41
N ALA A 96 15.25 19.52 2.65
CA ALA A 96 14.92 20.27 1.44
C ALA A 96 14.48 21.71 1.79
N ALA A 97 13.68 21.88 2.83
CA ALA A 97 13.25 23.19 3.31
C ALA A 97 14.44 24.07 3.70
N SER A 98 15.45 23.52 4.41
CA SER A 98 16.68 24.25 4.74
C SER A 98 17.50 24.67 3.51
N ALA A 99 17.31 24.00 2.38
CA ALA A 99 17.92 24.32 1.10
C ALA A 99 17.02 25.19 0.20
N GLY A 100 15.89 25.71 0.71
CA GLY A 100 14.94 26.51 -0.07
C GLY A 100 14.20 25.72 -1.16
N ARG A 101 14.12 24.39 -1.04
CA ARG A 101 13.46 23.51 -2.02
C ARG A 101 12.31 22.76 -1.37
N ARG A 102 11.32 22.36 -2.18
CA ARG A 102 10.27 21.43 -1.75
C ARG A 102 10.68 20.01 -2.10
N TRP A 103 10.74 19.14 -1.09
CA TRP A 103 10.99 17.71 -1.32
C TRP A 103 9.78 17.03 -1.96
N HIS A 104 10.01 16.02 -2.79
CA HIS A 104 8.96 15.18 -3.37
C HIS A 104 9.36 13.70 -3.23
N PRO A 105 8.45 12.80 -2.79
CA PRO A 105 8.80 11.40 -2.53
C PRO A 105 9.18 10.59 -3.78
N LEU A 106 8.80 11.07 -4.97
CA LEU A 106 9.22 10.50 -6.26
C LEU A 106 10.42 11.25 -6.87
N GLY A 107 10.94 12.27 -6.18
CA GLY A 107 12.03 13.09 -6.68
C GLY A 107 13.37 12.35 -6.71
N PRO A 108 14.34 12.82 -7.52
CA PRO A 108 15.66 12.19 -7.63
C PRO A 108 16.44 12.24 -6.31
N ASP A 109 16.22 13.28 -5.51
CA ASP A 109 16.88 13.46 -4.22
C ASP A 109 16.11 12.72 -3.10
N ALA A 110 16.69 11.62 -2.61
CA ALA A 110 16.13 10.82 -1.51
C ALA A 110 14.72 10.26 -1.80
N SER A 111 14.57 9.63 -2.98
CA SER A 111 13.33 8.95 -3.39
C SER A 111 12.88 7.90 -2.36
N MET A 112 11.57 7.89 -2.11
CA MET A 112 10.90 6.86 -1.31
C MET A 112 10.58 5.60 -2.11
N VAL A 113 10.75 5.61 -3.44
CA VAL A 113 10.30 4.55 -4.35
C VAL A 113 11.43 4.12 -5.30
N ASN A 114 11.37 2.88 -5.76
CA ASN A 114 12.33 2.30 -6.71
C ASN A 114 11.68 1.51 -7.85
N GLY A 115 10.35 1.61 -8.01
CA GLY A 115 9.63 1.04 -9.14
C GLY A 115 8.23 1.65 -9.33
N GLY A 116 7.57 1.23 -10.40
CA GLY A 116 6.24 1.72 -10.80
C GLY A 116 6.28 3.08 -11.49
N ASP A 117 5.20 3.83 -11.36
CA ASP A 117 4.99 5.12 -12.04
C ASP A 117 5.76 6.25 -11.32
N MET A 118 7.10 6.24 -11.43
CA MET A 118 8.00 7.17 -10.72
C MET A 118 8.05 8.58 -11.34
N SER A 119 7.44 8.79 -12.50
CA SER A 119 7.42 10.08 -13.19
C SER A 119 6.01 10.41 -13.69
N PRO A 120 5.03 10.56 -12.77
CA PRO A 120 3.68 10.93 -13.15
C PRO A 120 3.67 12.34 -13.79
N PRO A 121 2.64 12.66 -14.59
CA PRO A 121 2.52 13.96 -15.22
C PRO A 121 2.57 15.12 -14.21
N PRO A 122 3.04 16.31 -14.63
CA PRO A 122 2.92 17.51 -13.81
C PRO A 122 1.49 17.74 -13.34
N GLY A 123 1.31 18.10 -12.07
CA GLY A 123 -0.02 18.28 -11.46
C GLY A 123 -0.66 17.00 -10.90
N ALA A 124 0.01 15.83 -11.02
CA ALA A 124 -0.43 14.64 -10.30
C ALA A 124 -0.46 14.90 -8.79
N THR A 125 -1.58 14.56 -8.17
CA THR A 125 -1.88 14.86 -6.76
C THR A 125 -1.84 13.59 -5.94
N TYR A 126 -1.22 13.65 -4.76
CA TYR A 126 -1.13 12.52 -3.83
C TYR A 126 -2.52 12.14 -3.29
N VAL A 127 -2.86 10.85 -3.32
CA VAL A 127 -4.16 10.37 -2.82
C VAL A 127 -4.06 9.32 -1.73
N GLY A 128 -2.87 8.78 -1.47
CA GLY A 128 -2.70 7.83 -0.37
C GLY A 128 -1.39 7.08 -0.37
N VAL A 129 -1.20 6.31 0.70
CA VAL A 129 -0.07 5.41 0.90
C VAL A 129 -0.60 4.05 1.29
N GLY A 130 0.05 3.00 0.81
CA GLY A 130 -0.23 1.65 1.26
C GLY A 130 1.05 0.88 1.53
N VAL A 131 0.88 -0.24 2.21
CA VAL A 131 1.90 -1.28 2.33
C VAL A 131 1.36 -2.59 1.81
N SER A 132 2.22 -3.35 1.14
CA SER A 132 1.98 -4.75 0.79
C SER A 132 2.89 -5.58 1.69
N THR A 133 2.36 -6.68 2.22
CA THR A 133 3.12 -7.65 2.99
C THR A 133 2.84 -9.06 2.50
N LEU A 134 3.90 -9.87 2.47
CA LEU A 134 3.86 -11.30 2.22
C LEU A 134 3.64 -12.10 3.51
N ASP A 135 3.71 -11.44 4.67
CA ASP A 135 3.25 -12.03 5.92
C ASP A 135 1.72 -12.17 5.89
N SER A 136 1.22 -13.27 6.43
CA SER A 136 -0.21 -13.56 6.47
C SER A 136 -0.59 -14.37 7.71
N ASP A 137 -1.86 -14.75 7.80
CA ASP A 137 -2.34 -15.72 8.80
C ASP A 137 -1.71 -17.12 8.63
N GLN A 138 -1.05 -17.39 7.50
CA GLN A 138 -0.27 -18.61 7.27
C GLN A 138 1.15 -18.54 7.87
N GLY A 139 1.57 -17.37 8.35
CA GLY A 139 2.88 -17.14 8.96
C GLY A 139 3.68 -16.04 8.27
N ARG A 140 4.92 -15.86 8.74
CA ARG A 140 5.85 -14.90 8.15
C ARG A 140 6.39 -15.42 6.82
N TRP A 141 6.70 -14.52 5.90
CA TRP A 141 7.26 -14.86 4.59
C TRP A 141 8.42 -15.85 4.66
N GLN A 142 9.39 -15.63 5.55
CA GLN A 142 10.55 -16.51 5.70
C GLN A 142 10.19 -17.94 6.13
N GLN A 143 9.07 -18.12 6.83
CA GLN A 143 8.57 -19.43 7.23
C GLN A 143 7.81 -20.09 6.09
N VAL A 144 6.94 -19.32 5.44
CA VAL A 144 6.08 -19.82 4.35
C VAL A 144 6.90 -20.12 3.09
N ALA A 145 7.87 -19.29 2.73
CA ALA A 145 8.69 -19.47 1.54
C ALA A 145 9.53 -20.77 1.59
N ARG A 146 10.00 -21.19 2.78
CA ARG A 146 10.67 -22.49 2.95
C ARG A 146 9.77 -23.66 2.59
N THR A 147 8.48 -23.58 2.91
CA THR A 147 7.52 -24.65 2.57
C THR A 147 7.31 -24.81 1.05
N LEU A 148 7.55 -23.76 0.25
CA LEU A 148 7.53 -23.85 -1.23
C LEU A 148 8.64 -24.76 -1.77
N ARG A 149 9.75 -24.89 -1.03
CA ARG A 149 10.95 -25.65 -1.43
C ARG A 149 10.98 -27.06 -0.84
N ASP A 150 10.47 -27.22 0.38
CA ASP A 150 10.59 -28.48 1.13
C ASP A 150 9.53 -29.53 0.77
N GLY A 151 8.54 -29.19 -0.06
CA GLY A 151 7.53 -30.15 -0.56
C GLY A 151 6.76 -30.86 0.56
N SER A 152 6.60 -30.21 1.71
CA SER A 152 6.04 -30.79 2.93
C SER A 152 4.60 -31.28 2.71
N GLY A 153 4.46 -32.61 2.54
CA GLY A 153 3.17 -33.28 2.34
C GLY A 153 2.87 -33.71 0.90
N GLY A 154 3.84 -33.69 -0.02
CA GLY A 154 3.68 -34.22 -1.37
C GLY A 154 2.96 -33.31 -2.37
N ARG A 155 2.75 -32.03 -2.00
CA ARG A 155 2.17 -31.00 -2.88
C ARG A 155 3.13 -29.82 -2.93
N TYR A 156 3.67 -29.53 -4.12
CA TYR A 156 4.41 -28.29 -4.36
C TYR A 156 3.42 -27.13 -4.31
N LEU A 157 3.55 -26.25 -3.32
CA LEU A 157 2.87 -24.97 -3.33
C LEU A 157 3.61 -24.06 -4.32
N SER A 158 2.85 -23.41 -5.20
CA SER A 158 3.36 -22.31 -5.99
C SER A 158 3.34 -21.02 -5.17
N ALA A 159 4.16 -20.04 -5.52
CA ALA A 159 3.97 -18.67 -5.03
C ALA A 159 2.50 -18.23 -5.21
N PHE A 160 1.83 -18.62 -6.30
CA PHE A 160 0.42 -18.31 -6.54
C PHE A 160 -0.56 -18.89 -5.51
N ASP A 161 -0.18 -19.89 -4.73
CA ASP A 161 -1.03 -20.52 -3.71
C ASP A 161 -0.94 -19.82 -2.34
N LEU A 162 0.02 -18.94 -2.14
CA LEU A 162 0.24 -18.27 -0.86
C LEU A 162 -0.68 -17.06 -0.70
N LYS A 163 -1.04 -16.76 0.54
CA LYS A 163 -1.77 -15.53 0.91
C LYS A 163 -0.85 -14.31 0.97
N GLY A 164 -1.44 -13.12 0.99
CA GLY A 164 -0.72 -11.86 1.19
C GLY A 164 -1.68 -10.74 1.54
N GLN A 165 -1.17 -9.67 2.13
CA GLN A 165 -2.01 -8.60 2.64
C GLN A 165 -1.59 -7.23 2.14
N CYS A 166 -2.55 -6.30 2.06
CA CYS A 166 -2.26 -4.90 1.84
C CYS A 166 -3.07 -4.02 2.80
N TYR A 167 -2.43 -2.96 3.30
CA TYR A 167 -3.03 -1.96 4.17
C TYR A 167 -2.86 -0.60 3.53
N VAL A 168 -3.94 0.18 3.37
CA VAL A 168 -3.91 1.46 2.66
C VAL A 168 -4.65 2.53 3.45
N LEU A 169 -4.11 3.74 3.44
CA LEU A 169 -4.78 4.95 3.89
C LEU A 169 -4.86 5.96 2.73
N LEU A 170 -6.06 6.49 2.50
CA LEU A 170 -6.34 7.49 1.47
C LEU A 170 -6.66 8.85 2.09
N THR A 171 -6.39 9.91 1.34
CA THR A 171 -6.52 11.30 1.80
C THR A 171 -7.97 11.75 2.04
N ASP A 172 -8.95 10.98 1.58
CA ASP A 172 -10.35 11.18 1.96
C ASP A 172 -10.69 10.58 3.32
N GLY A 173 -9.75 9.95 4.03
CA GLY A 173 -9.95 9.27 5.31
C GLY A 173 -10.38 7.81 5.18
N THR A 174 -10.26 7.20 3.99
CA THR A 174 -10.50 5.76 3.84
C THR A 174 -9.33 4.94 4.37
N ALA A 175 -9.63 3.87 5.08
CA ALA A 175 -8.70 2.77 5.33
C ALA A 175 -9.17 1.51 4.58
N LEU A 176 -8.24 0.84 3.89
CA LEU A 176 -8.48 -0.42 3.16
C LEU A 176 -7.55 -1.51 3.69
N HIS A 177 -8.10 -2.65 4.06
CA HIS A 177 -7.36 -3.89 4.27
C HIS A 177 -7.76 -4.89 3.21
N LEU A 178 -6.78 -5.42 2.48
CA LEU A 178 -6.95 -6.48 1.51
C LEU A 178 -6.29 -7.74 2.02
N ASP A 179 -7.07 -8.81 2.14
CA ASP A 179 -6.58 -10.17 2.34
C ASP A 179 -6.65 -10.91 0.99
N ARG A 180 -5.51 -11.05 0.32
CA ARG A 180 -5.42 -11.81 -0.93
C ARG A 180 -5.31 -13.29 -0.56
N ASP A 181 -6.40 -14.01 -0.78
CA ASP A 181 -6.47 -15.45 -0.60
C ASP A 181 -6.74 -16.15 -1.95
N PRO A 182 -5.74 -16.86 -2.53
CA PRO A 182 -5.91 -17.61 -3.77
C PRO A 182 -6.96 -18.73 -3.68
N GLN A 183 -7.27 -19.19 -2.48
CA GLN A 183 -8.26 -20.25 -2.22
C GLN A 183 -9.63 -19.68 -1.82
N ALA A 184 -9.80 -18.35 -1.86
CA ALA A 184 -11.08 -17.73 -1.60
C ALA A 184 -12.15 -18.21 -2.59
N ARG A 185 -13.38 -18.39 -2.07
CA ARG A 185 -14.54 -18.70 -2.91
C ARG A 185 -14.83 -17.54 -3.86
N ILE A 186 -15.35 -17.86 -5.04
CA ILE A 186 -15.84 -16.84 -5.99
C ILE A 186 -16.82 -15.90 -5.27
N GLY A 187 -16.62 -14.59 -5.44
CA GLY A 187 -17.42 -13.55 -4.80
C GLY A 187 -16.90 -13.09 -3.44
N VAL A 188 -15.91 -13.78 -2.85
CA VAL A 188 -15.18 -13.28 -1.68
C VAL A 188 -13.97 -12.51 -2.17
N ASP A 189 -14.03 -11.19 -2.04
CA ASP A 189 -12.97 -10.30 -2.52
C ASP A 189 -11.89 -10.05 -1.45
N GLY A 190 -12.14 -10.35 -0.18
CA GLY A 190 -11.18 -10.11 0.90
C GLY A 190 -10.88 -8.61 1.12
N ILE A 191 -11.73 -7.70 0.63
CA ILE A 191 -11.55 -6.26 0.84
C ILE A 191 -12.39 -5.80 2.03
N ARG A 192 -11.75 -5.19 3.01
CA ARG A 192 -12.38 -4.48 4.12
C ARG A 192 -12.09 -2.99 3.96
N CYS A 193 -13.12 -2.16 4.05
CA CYS A 193 -13.01 -0.73 3.80
C CYS A 193 -13.82 0.06 4.83
N THR A 194 -13.27 1.14 5.38
CA THR A 194 -14.02 2.03 6.31
C THR A 194 -15.12 2.83 5.62
N LYS A 195 -15.05 2.95 4.29
CA LYS A 195 -16.04 3.65 3.46
C LYS A 195 -16.65 2.72 2.41
N THR A 196 -17.78 3.12 1.83
CA THR A 196 -18.40 2.31 0.78
C THR A 196 -17.51 2.21 -0.46
N LEU A 197 -17.41 1.02 -1.05
CA LEU A 197 -16.85 0.80 -2.39
C LEU A 197 -17.92 0.92 -3.48
N ASP A 198 -19.20 0.89 -3.07
CA ASP A 198 -20.34 1.02 -3.96
C ASP A 198 -21.07 2.34 -3.65
N PRO A 199 -21.02 3.33 -4.55
CA PRO A 199 -21.61 4.63 -4.32
C PRO A 199 -23.14 4.62 -4.32
N ASP A 200 -23.78 3.54 -4.81
CA ASP A 200 -25.23 3.39 -4.88
C ASP A 200 -25.79 2.63 -3.66
N ARG A 201 -24.94 2.31 -2.68
CA ARG A 201 -25.38 1.70 -1.41
C ARG A 201 -26.43 2.57 -0.69
N PRO A 202 -27.45 1.95 -0.08
CA PRO A 202 -28.45 2.70 0.68
C PRO A 202 -27.85 3.45 1.87
N ALA A 203 -28.40 4.62 2.19
CA ALA A 203 -27.93 5.46 3.30
C ALA A 203 -28.00 4.77 4.69
N TYR A 204 -28.88 3.78 4.85
CA TYR A 204 -29.04 3.00 6.09
C TYR A 204 -28.12 1.78 6.16
N TRP A 205 -27.25 1.56 5.17
CA TRP A 205 -26.34 0.43 5.19
C TRP A 205 -25.30 0.58 6.31
N HIS A 206 -25.25 -0.42 7.19
CA HIS A 206 -24.24 -0.51 8.24
C HIS A 206 -22.94 -1.11 7.69
N ASN A 207 -21.85 -0.34 7.75
CA ASN A 207 -20.52 -0.81 7.40
C ASN A 207 -19.84 -1.49 8.62
N PRO A 208 -19.68 -2.83 8.65
CA PRO A 208 -19.02 -3.52 9.76
C PRO A 208 -17.54 -3.15 9.93
N HIS A 209 -16.94 -2.50 8.93
CA HIS A 209 -15.53 -2.10 8.91
C HIS A 209 -15.35 -0.60 9.15
N ALA A 210 -16.36 0.12 9.65
CA ALA A 210 -16.25 1.56 9.91
C ALA A 210 -15.06 1.92 10.81
N ASN A 211 -14.73 1.07 11.78
CA ASN A 211 -13.60 1.25 12.70
C ASN A 211 -12.43 0.29 12.39
N LEU A 212 -12.19 -0.02 11.10
CA LEU A 212 -11.21 -1.01 10.66
C LEU A 212 -9.81 -0.84 11.31
N THR A 213 -9.37 0.39 11.53
CA THR A 213 -8.06 0.71 12.10
C THR A 213 -7.92 0.36 13.58
N GLU A 214 -9.04 0.13 14.26
CA GLU A 214 -9.12 -0.26 15.67
C GLU A 214 -9.36 -1.77 15.84
N GLN A 215 -9.74 -2.45 14.75
CA GLN A 215 -10.01 -3.89 14.71
C GLN A 215 -8.69 -4.69 14.60
N GLY A 216 -8.75 -5.97 14.99
CA GLY A 216 -7.62 -6.90 14.89
C GLY A 216 -6.84 -7.08 16.19
N ASP A 217 -5.65 -7.66 16.10
CA ASP A 217 -4.71 -7.80 17.20
C ASP A 217 -3.89 -6.51 17.43
N ASP A 218 -3.04 -6.51 18.47
CA ASP A 218 -2.18 -5.36 18.79
C ASP A 218 -1.21 -5.03 17.65
N ALA A 219 -0.71 -6.05 16.94
CA ALA A 219 0.20 -5.86 15.82
C ALA A 219 -0.47 -5.14 14.65
N THR A 220 -1.70 -5.52 14.33
CA THR A 220 -2.51 -4.90 13.27
C THR A 220 -2.84 -3.44 13.61
N ARG A 221 -3.25 -3.17 14.86
CA ARG A 221 -3.50 -1.79 15.33
C ARG A 221 -2.24 -0.94 15.28
N GLU A 222 -1.10 -1.50 15.70
CA GLU A 222 0.19 -0.82 15.65
C GLU A 222 0.60 -0.50 14.21
N LEU A 223 0.43 -1.44 13.27
CA LEU A 223 0.64 -1.23 11.85
C LEU A 223 -0.20 -0.03 11.35
N TRP A 224 -1.50 -0.02 11.64
CA TRP A 224 -2.38 1.09 11.26
C TRP A 224 -1.91 2.42 11.81
N ARG A 225 -1.49 2.45 13.08
CA ARG A 225 -0.98 3.65 13.73
C ARG A 225 0.29 4.17 13.03
N ARG A 226 1.24 3.29 12.72
CA ARG A 226 2.50 3.66 12.04
C ARG A 226 2.26 4.10 10.60
N LEU A 227 1.41 3.38 9.86
CA LEU A 227 0.99 3.78 8.52
C LEU A 227 0.28 5.13 8.55
N GLY A 228 -0.55 5.39 9.57
CA GLY A 228 -1.22 6.66 9.83
C GLY A 228 -0.24 7.81 10.04
N MET A 229 0.82 7.62 10.83
CA MET A 229 1.86 8.63 11.02
C MET A 229 2.56 8.99 9.70
N LEU A 230 2.92 7.99 8.91
CA LEU A 230 3.54 8.20 7.59
C LEU A 230 2.57 8.92 6.64
N HIS A 231 1.33 8.44 6.54
CA HIS A 231 0.29 9.03 5.71
C HIS A 231 0.00 10.49 6.08
N HIS A 232 -0.12 10.79 7.37
CA HIS A 232 -0.35 12.14 7.86
C HIS A 232 0.82 13.06 7.48
N THR A 233 2.06 12.62 7.67
CA THR A 233 3.26 13.40 7.33
C THR A 233 3.29 13.71 5.83
N LEU A 234 3.04 12.71 4.97
CA LEU A 234 3.00 12.89 3.53
C LEU A 234 1.86 13.80 3.09
N THR A 235 0.65 13.60 3.63
CA THR A 235 -0.53 14.41 3.29
C THR A 235 -0.32 15.87 3.65
N SER A 236 0.14 16.15 4.87
CA SER A 236 0.42 17.51 5.33
C SER A 236 1.47 18.20 4.47
N HIS A 237 2.54 17.50 4.08
CA HIS A 237 3.59 18.07 3.23
C HIS A 237 3.15 18.29 1.78
N LEU A 238 2.44 17.32 1.19
CA LEU A 238 2.11 17.33 -0.24
C LEU A 238 0.87 18.20 -0.54
N HIS A 239 -0.05 18.35 0.41
CA HIS A 239 -1.24 19.20 0.27
C HIS A 239 -1.18 20.55 0.99
N GLY A 240 -0.33 20.71 2.00
CA GLY A 240 -0.27 21.90 2.85
C GLY A 240 0.36 23.16 2.22
N GLY A 241 0.08 23.45 0.95
CA GLY A 241 0.76 24.50 0.20
C GLY A 241 0.72 25.89 0.86
N ARG A 242 1.91 26.43 1.17
CA ARG A 242 2.41 27.63 0.50
C ARG A 242 3.94 27.60 0.40
N PRO A 243 4.54 27.76 -0.79
CA PRO A 243 5.87 28.36 -0.87
C PRO A 243 5.77 29.81 -0.38
N ALA A 244 6.75 30.22 0.44
CA ALA A 244 6.98 31.62 0.78
C ALA A 244 7.36 32.42 -0.46
#